data_AF-A0A0Q6KHG5-F1
#
_entry.id   AF-A0A0Q6KHG5-F1
#
_cell.length_a   1.000
_cell.length_b   1.000
_cell.length_c   1.000
_cell.angle_alpha   90.00
_cell.angle_beta   90.00
_cell.angle_gamma   90.00
#
_symmetry.space_group_name_H-M   'P 1'
#
loop_
_entity.id
_entity.type
_entity.pdbx_description
1 polymer ?
#
loop_
_entity_poly.entity_id
_entity_poly.type
_entity_poly.pdbx_seq_one_letter_code
_entity_poly.pdbx_strand_id
1 'polypeptide(L)'
;MVHLVDLALAILLFEAALLLALRGRHGLPARDILLIALAGLGLLAALRAALADGASWLVPLGLSLAGLAHGADLWLRLKRGAGPAQKR
;
A
#
# COMPACT_ATOMS: atom_id res chain seq x y z
N MET A 1 19.79 9.97 -1.72
CA MET A 1 18.91 8.78 -1.77
C MET A 1 17.68 8.95 -0.88
N VAL A 2 17.81 9.37 0.38
CA VAL A 2 16.66 9.63 1.28
C VAL A 2 15.64 10.61 0.68
N HIS A 3 16.07 11.73 0.09
CA HIS A 3 15.16 12.69 -0.58
C HIS A 3 14.36 12.11 -1.75
N LEU A 4 14.90 11.10 -2.44
CA LEU A 4 14.17 10.41 -3.51
C LEU A 4 13.04 9.56 -2.94
N VAL A 5 13.27 8.93 -1.78
CA VAL A 5 12.26 8.17 -1.04
C VAL A 5 11.20 9.11 -0.46
N ASP A 6 11.59 10.28 0.03
CA ASP A 6 10.65 11.31 0.49
C ASP A 6 9.74 11.79 -0.66
N LEU A 7 10.29 11.99 -1.86
CA LEU A 7 9.51 12.32 -3.05
C LEU A 7 8.54 11.19 -3.43
N ALA A 8 9.00 9.93 -3.41
CA ALA A 8 8.14 8.78 -3.67
C ALA A 8 7.00 8.65 -2.64
N LEU A 9 7.29 8.93 -1.35
CA LEU A 9 6.27 8.99 -0.30
C LEU A 9 5.24 10.09 -0.57
N ALA A 10 5.68 11.28 -0.97
CA ALA A 10 4.78 12.38 -1.30
C ALA A 10 3.87 12.04 -2.50
N ILE A 11 4.43 11.43 -3.55
CA ILE A 11 3.66 10.97 -4.72
C ILE A 11 2.64 9.91 -4.31
N LEU A 12 3.05 8.92 -3.52
CA LEU A 12 2.14 7.86 -3.03
C LEU A 12 0.97 8.44 -2.22
N LEU A 13 1.25 9.36 -1.30
CA LEU A 13 0.22 10.02 -0.50
C LEU A 13 -0.73 10.84 -1.38
N PHE A 14 -0.19 11.57 -2.36
CA PHE A 14 -0.98 12.32 -3.32
C PHE A 14 -1.87 11.40 -4.17
N GLU A 15 -1.33 10.31 -4.69
CA GLU A 15 -2.08 9.32 -5.48
C GLU A 15 -3.20 8.68 -4.65
N ALA A 16 -2.89 8.25 -3.41
CA ALA A 16 -3.89 7.69 -2.51
C ALA A 16 -5.01 8.69 -2.19
N ALA A 17 -4.67 9.96 -1.96
CA ALA A 17 -5.63 11.02 -1.73
C ALA A 17 -6.50 11.29 -2.98
N LEU A 18 -5.89 11.33 -4.16
CA LEU A 18 -6.58 11.53 -5.42
C LEU A 18 -7.56 10.38 -5.72
N LEU A 19 -7.12 9.13 -5.54
CA LEU A 19 -7.96 7.95 -5.69
C LEU A 19 -9.11 7.93 -4.68
N LEU A 20 -8.86 8.32 -3.42
CA LEU A 20 -9.92 8.45 -2.42
C LEU A 20 -10.93 9.54 -2.78
N ALA A 21 -10.48 10.69 -3.31
CA ALA A 21 -11.35 11.78 -3.75
C ALA A 21 -12.18 11.38 -4.97
N LEU A 22 -11.59 10.61 -5.90
CA LEU A 22 -12.24 10.15 -7.12
C LEU A 22 -13.00 8.83 -6.96
N ARG A 23 -12.98 8.21 -5.76
CA ARG A 23 -13.55 6.88 -5.52
C ARG A 23 -15.00 6.75 -5.94
N GLY A 24 -15.80 7.80 -5.69
CA GLY A 24 -17.23 7.82 -6.01
C GLY A 24 -17.51 7.87 -7.51
N ARG A 25 -16.57 8.39 -8.31
CA ARG A 25 -16.70 8.51 -9.77
C ARG A 25 -16.27 7.23 -10.49
N HIS A 26 -15.32 6.49 -9.92
CA HIS A 26 -14.75 5.28 -10.54
C HIS A 26 -15.21 3.97 -9.89
N GLY A 27 -16.10 4.02 -8.89
CA GLY A 27 -16.57 2.83 -8.18
C GLY A 27 -15.45 2.08 -7.43
N LEU A 28 -14.38 2.79 -7.06
CA LEU A 28 -13.23 2.18 -6.43
C LEU A 28 -13.53 1.89 -4.94
N PRO A 29 -13.40 0.64 -4.49
CA PRO A 29 -13.56 0.33 -3.08
C PRO A 29 -12.43 1.01 -2.30
N ALA A 30 -12.80 1.86 -1.33
CA ALA A 30 -11.86 2.60 -0.49
C ALA A 30 -10.82 1.68 0.18
N ARG A 31 -11.24 0.46 0.51
CA ARG A 31 -10.40 -0.58 1.08
C ARG A 31 -9.24 -0.99 0.18
N ASP A 32 -9.47 -1.18 -1.12
CA ASP A 32 -8.42 -1.63 -2.04
C ASP A 32 -7.39 -0.50 -2.22
N ILE A 33 -7.84 0.76 -2.26
CA ILE A 33 -6.97 1.95 -2.25
C ILE A 33 -6.13 1.99 -0.96
N LEU A 34 -6.77 1.81 0.21
CA LEU A 34 -6.08 1.85 1.49
C LEU A 34 -5.06 0.72 1.64
N LEU A 35 -5.37 -0.51 1.21
CA LEU A 35 -4.43 -1.63 1.30
C LEU A 35 -3.19 -1.41 0.43
N ILE A 36 -3.36 -0.87 -0.78
CA ILE A 36 -2.23 -0.57 -1.67
C ILE A 36 -1.39 0.59 -1.13
N ALA A 37 -2.04 1.64 -0.61
CA ALA A 37 -1.36 2.78 -0.02
C ALA A 37 -0.59 2.36 1.24
N LEU A 38 -1.21 1.55 2.11
CA LEU A 38 -0.59 1.05 3.33
C LEU A 38 0.62 0.15 3.02
N ALA A 39 0.52 -0.68 1.99
CA ALA A 39 1.64 -1.49 1.52
C ALA A 39 2.82 -0.63 1.04
N GLY A 40 2.54 0.35 0.18
CA GLY A 40 3.54 1.28 -0.32
C GLY A 40 4.18 2.12 0.78
N LEU A 41 3.38 2.60 1.75
CA LEU A 41 3.86 3.38 2.89
C LEU A 41 4.80 2.57 3.78
N GLY A 42 4.44 1.32 4.08
CA GLY A 42 5.30 0.43 4.86
C GLY A 42 6.66 0.18 4.20
N LEU A 43 6.64 -0.10 2.88
CA LEU A 43 7.86 -0.36 2.12
C LEU A 43 8.76 0.88 2.01
N LEU A 44 8.19 2.04 1.66
CA LEU A 44 8.94 3.28 1.54
C LEU A 44 9.44 3.79 2.89
N ALA A 45 8.68 3.62 3.97
CA ALA A 45 9.14 3.93 5.32
C ALA A 45 10.31 3.04 5.75
N ALA A 46 10.25 1.73 5.45
CA ALA A 46 11.37 0.82 5.70
C ALA A 46 12.61 1.20 4.89
N LEU A 47 12.44 1.52 3.61
CA LEU A 47 13.53 1.96 2.73
C LEU A 47 14.15 3.28 3.22
N ARG A 48 13.31 4.24 3.61
CA ARG A 48 13.75 5.52 4.18
C ARG A 48 14.56 5.30 5.45
N ALA A 49 14.09 4.45 6.36
CA ALA A 49 14.77 4.14 7.61
C ALA A 49 16.10 3.42 7.37
N ALA A 50 16.16 2.48 6.43
CA ALA A 50 17.38 1.78 6.05
C ALA A 50 18.44 2.73 5.46
N LEU A 51 18.02 3.74 4.70
CA LEU A 51 18.91 4.74 4.10
C LEU A 51 19.31 5.88 5.05
N ALA A 52 18.65 6.01 6.21
CA ALA A 52 18.85 7.13 7.14
C ALA A 52 19.84 6.84 8.28
N ASP A 53 20.64 5.77 8.22
CA ASP A 53 21.70 5.37 9.17
C ASP A 53 21.32 5.23 10.67
N GLY A 54 20.08 5.52 11.07
CA GLY A 54 19.73 5.70 12.50
C GLY A 54 18.59 4.84 13.06
N ALA A 55 17.81 4.13 12.24
CA ALA A 55 16.58 3.48 12.73
C ALA A 55 16.35 2.07 12.16
N SER A 56 17.28 1.17 12.42
CA SER A 56 17.23 -0.23 11.96
C SER A 56 15.96 -0.98 12.41
N TRP A 57 15.37 -0.61 13.56
CA TRP A 57 14.14 -1.23 14.08
C TRP A 57 12.87 -0.85 13.30
N LEU A 58 12.87 0.29 12.58
CA LEU A 58 11.74 0.70 11.74
C LEU A 58 11.64 -0.12 10.46
N VAL A 59 12.76 -0.68 9.99
CA VAL A 59 12.84 -1.50 8.79
C VAL A 59 11.95 -2.77 8.90
N PRO A 60 12.11 -3.65 9.90
CA PRO A 60 11.26 -4.83 10.02
C PRO A 60 9.79 -4.49 10.28
N LEU A 61 9.50 -3.36 10.94
CA LEU A 61 8.12 -2.90 11.13
C LEU A 61 7.47 -2.46 9.83
N GLY A 62 8.16 -1.64 9.03
CA GLY A 62 7.67 -1.21 7.73
C GLY A 62 7.49 -2.38 6.76
N LEU A 63 8.43 -3.33 6.75
CA LEU A 63 8.32 -4.57 5.96
C LEU A 63 7.18 -5.47 6.43
N SER A 64 6.99 -5.62 7.75
CA SER A 64 5.87 -6.39 8.30
C SER A 64 4.53 -5.78 7.90
N LEU A 65 4.40 -4.46 8.03
CA LEU A 65 3.19 -3.74 7.63
C LEU A 65 2.93 -3.85 6.13
N ALA A 66 3.97 -3.71 5.30
CA ALA A 66 3.86 -3.87 3.85
C ALA A 66 3.42 -5.29 3.46
N GLY A 67 4.06 -6.31 4.04
CA GLY A 67 3.75 -7.72 3.80
C GLY A 67 2.34 -8.08 4.24
N LEU A 68 1.90 -7.62 5.42
CA LEU A 68 0.54 -7.83 5.92
C LEU A 68 -0.51 -7.16 5.03
N ALA A 69 -0.26 -5.93 4.57
CA ALA A 69 -1.16 -5.23 3.67
C ALA A 69 -1.31 -5.95 2.32
N HIS A 70 -0.21 -6.44 1.74
CA HIS A 70 -0.26 -7.27 0.53
C HIS A 70 -0.92 -8.63 0.74
N GLY A 71 -0.62 -9.31 1.84
CA GLY A 71 -1.25 -10.59 2.18
C GLY A 71 -2.77 -10.45 2.36
N ALA A 72 -3.19 -9.37 3.02
CA ALA A 72 -4.61 -9.03 3.15
C ALA A 72 -5.25 -8.74 1.79
N ASP A 73 -4.64 -7.92 0.92
CA ASP A 73 -5.17 -7.64 -0.42
C ASP A 73 -5.31 -8.91 -1.25
N LEU A 74 -4.28 -9.77 -1.27
CA LEU A 74 -4.30 -11.04 -1.97
C LEU A 74 -5.40 -11.98 -1.44
N TRP A 75 -5.51 -12.14 -0.12
CA TRP A 75 -6.55 -12.96 0.50
C TRP A 75 -7.96 -12.52 0.08
N LEU A 76 -8.18 -11.22 -0.04
CA LEU A 76 -9.46 -10.66 -0.44
C LEU A 76 -9.75 -10.80 -1.92
N ARG A 77 -8.73 -10.69 -2.76
CA ARG A 77 -8.84 -11.01 -4.19
C ARG A 77 -9.18 -12.48 -4.39
N LEU A 78 -8.52 -13.38 -3.66
CA LEU A 78 -8.81 -14.82 -3.70
C LEU A 78 -10.23 -15.12 -3.20
N LYS A 79 -10.68 -14.50 -2.11
CA LYS A 79 -12.06 -14.66 -1.61
C LYS A 79 -13.11 -14.15 -2.59
N ARG A 80 -12.82 -13.07 -3.34
CA ARG A 80 -13.70 -12.55 -4.40
C ARG A 80 -13.71 -13.46 -5.64
N GLY A 81 -12.54 -14.00 -6.02
CA GLY A 81 -12.41 -14.92 -7.15
C GLY A 81 -12.93 -16.33 -6.89
N ALA A 82 -13.08 -16.74 -5.62
CA ALA A 82 -13.65 -18.03 -5.20
C ALA A 82 -15.19 -18.04 -5.12
N GLY A 83 -15.87 -16.94 -5.48
CA GLY A 83 -17.32 -16.98 -5.74
C GLY A 83 -17.60 -17.88 -6.96
N PRO A 84 -18.68 -18.67 -6.96
CA PRO A 84 -18.93 -19.66 -8.02
C PRO A 84 -18.84 -18.98 -9.38
N ALA A 85 -17.99 -19.54 -10.25
CA ALA A 85 -17.79 -19.10 -11.62
C ALA A 85 -19.14 -18.75 -12.24
N GLN A 86 -19.41 -17.45 -12.37
CA GLN A 86 -20.59 -16.98 -13.06
C GLN A 86 -20.36 -17.30 -14.53
N LYS A 87 -20.90 -18.44 -14.96
CA LYS A 87 -21.11 -18.80 -16.36
C LYS A 87 -21.72 -17.58 -17.06
N ARG A 88 -20.94 -16.92 -17.91
CA ARG A 88 -21.40 -16.05 -18.98
C ARG A 88 -20.75 -16.54 -20.25
#